data_AF-B1TGN4-F1
#
_entry.id   AF-B1TGN4-F1
#
_cell.length_a   1.000
_cell.length_b   1.000
_cell.length_c   1.000
_cell.angle_alpha   90.00
_cell.angle_beta   90.00
_cell.angle_gamma   90.00
#
_symmetry.space_group_name_H-M   'P 1'
#
loop_
_entity.id
_entity.type
_entity.pdbx_description
1 polymer ?
#
loop_
_entity_poly.entity_id
_entity_poly.type
_entity_poly.pdbx_seq_one_letter_code
_entity_poly.pdbx_strand_id
1 'polypeptide(L)' 'MDRAAIRAGDPLFDIVDPHTDAITTVSSSTDGVFYMRRVIRFVTAGAPLGRVTGAVPVRKGMLLGPRRTVTERRCAISF' A
#
# COMPACT_ATOMS: atom_id res chain seq x y z
N MET A 1 -3.65 -6.46 -18.02
CA MET A 1 -3.68 -6.09 -16.59
C MET A 1 -2.65 -5.00 -16.42
N ASP A 2 -3.07 -3.75 -16.55
CA ASP A 2 -2.20 -2.59 -16.42
C ASP A 2 -1.71 -2.50 -14.97
N ARG A 3 -0.40 -2.47 -14.78
CA ARG A 3 0.25 -2.51 -13.47
C ARG A 3 0.60 -1.07 -13.12
N ALA A 4 -0.24 -0.39 -12.35
CA ALA A 4 -0.02 1.01 -11.97
C ALA A 4 1.31 1.16 -11.20
N ALA A 5 2.27 1.84 -11.82
CA ALA A 5 3.52 2.22 -11.18
C ALA A 5 3.26 3.40 -10.24
N ILE A 6 3.79 3.30 -9.02
CA ILE A 6 3.63 4.25 -7.92
C ILE A 6 4.98 4.78 -7.50
N ARG A 7 5.05 6.08 -7.21
CA ARG A 7 6.17 6.74 -6.55
C ARG A 7 5.84 7.04 -5.09
N ALA A 8 6.87 7.11 -4.27
CA ALA A 8 6.74 7.67 -2.93
C ALA A 8 6.19 9.11 -3.03
N GLY A 9 5.19 9.42 -2.22
CA GLY A 9 4.42 10.66 -2.27
C GLY A 9 3.13 10.57 -3.07
N ASP A 10 2.98 9.60 -4.00
CA ASP A 10 1.77 9.51 -4.81
C ASP A 10 0.53 9.24 -3.93
N PRO A 11 -0.58 9.96 -4.15
CA PRO A 11 -1.83 9.72 -3.43
C PRO A 11 -2.42 8.35 -3.81
N LEU A 12 -2.85 7.58 -2.81
CA LEU A 12 -3.43 6.24 -2.99
C LEU A 12 -4.89 6.17 -2.58
N PHE A 13 -5.28 6.87 -1.51
CA PHE A 13 -6.63 6.85 -0.97
C PHE A 13 -7.00 8.20 -0.38
N ASP A 14 -8.27 8.56 -0.50
CA ASP A 14 -8.90 9.60 0.30
C ASP A 14 -9.79 8.95 1.34
N ILE A 15 -9.53 9.23 2.61
CA ILE A 15 -10.37 8.79 3.73
C ILE A 15 -11.27 9.94 4.10
N VAL A 16 -12.58 9.71 4.04
CA VAL A 16 -13.59 10.65 4.50
C VAL A 16 -14.00 10.27 5.92
N ASP A 17 -13.88 11.20 6.87
CA ASP A 17 -14.49 11.05 8.19
C ASP A 17 -16.00 11.29 8.07
N PRO A 18 -16.85 10.27 8.30
CA PRO A 18 -18.28 10.40 8.12
C PRO A 18 -18.98 11.32 9.14
N HIS A 19 -18.29 11.76 10.20
CA HIS A 19 -18.86 12.67 11.20
C HIS A 19 -18.51 14.13 10.94
N THR A 20 -17.37 14.40 10.29
CA THR A 20 -16.85 15.76 10.11
C THR A 20 -16.68 16.17 8.64
N ASP A 21 -16.89 15.24 7.71
CA ASP A 21 -16.58 15.36 6.28
C ASP A 21 -15.10 15.70 5.99
N ALA A 22 -14.21 15.62 6.99
CA ALA A 22 -12.80 15.85 6.81
C ALA A 22 -12.18 14.78 5.89
N ILE A 23 -11.34 15.21 4.96
CA ILE A 23 -10.65 14.33 4.01
C ILE A 23 -9.18 14.20 4.41
N THR A 24 -8.72 12.97 4.57
CA THR A 24 -7.30 12.65 4.77
C THR A 24 -6.79 11.85 3.58
N THR A 25 -5.86 12.42 2.83
CA THR A 25 -5.18 11.73 1.73
C THR A 25 -4.03 10.88 2.25
N VAL A 26 -4.06 9.59 1.93
CA VAL A 26 -2.98 8.64 2.23
C VAL A 26 -2.08 8.52 1.01
N SER A 27 -0.80 8.86 1.20
CA SER A 27 0.22 8.76 0.16
C SER A 27 1.08 7.49 0.32
N SER A 28 1.69 7.06 -0.79
CA SER A 28 2.65 5.98 -0.77
C SER A 28 3.95 6.41 -0.09
N SER A 29 4.52 5.56 0.77
CA SER A 29 5.87 5.74 1.29
C SER A 29 6.93 4.98 0.49
N THR A 30 6.57 4.34 -0.62
CA THR A 30 7.46 3.42 -1.35
C THR A 30 7.20 3.48 -2.85
N ASP A 31 8.28 3.57 -3.63
CA ASP A 31 8.26 3.35 -5.08
C ASP A 31 7.96 1.90 -5.40
N GLY A 32 7.05 1.65 -6.33
CA GLY A 32 6.74 0.29 -6.71
C GLY A 32 5.44 0.12 -7.46
N VAL A 33 4.73 -0.96 -7.14
CA VAL A 33 3.42 -1.23 -7.72
C VAL A 33 2.41 -1.45 -6.62
N PHE A 34 1.33 -0.68 -6.70
CA PHE A 34 0.18 -0.85 -5.83
C PHE A 34 -0.72 -1.99 -6.32
N TYR A 35 -1.15 -2.81 -5.37
CA TYR A 35 -2.20 -3.79 -5.58
C TYR A 35 -3.06 -3.92 -4.32
N MET A 36 -4.37 -4.01 -4.54
CA MET A 36 -5.36 -4.12 -3.48
C MET A 36 -5.98 -5.52 -3.50
N ARG A 37 -6.10 -6.17 -2.33
CA ARG A 37 -6.73 -7.50 -2.19
C ARG A 37 -7.99 -7.50 -1.33
N ARG A 38 -8.40 -6.34 -0.81
CA ARG A 38 -9.57 -6.22 0.08
C ARG A 38 -10.48 -5.11 -0.40
N VAL A 39 -11.78 -5.36 -0.37
CA VAL A 39 -12.82 -4.34 -0.51
C VAL A 39 -13.20 -3.91 0.90
N ILE A 40 -12.79 -2.72 1.31
CA ILE A 40 -13.04 -2.19 2.66
C ILE A 40 -13.75 -0.86 2.52
N ARG A 41 -14.80 -0.64 3.31
CA ARG A 41 -15.58 0.61 3.34
C ARG A 41 -15.32 1.49 4.56
N PHE A 42 -14.89 0.88 5.67
CA PHE A 42 -14.59 1.59 6.92
C PHE A 42 -13.28 1.05 7.49
N VAL A 43 -12.46 1.96 7.98
CA VAL A 43 -11.10 1.69 8.47
C VAL A 43 -10.85 2.52 9.72
N THR A 44 -10.10 1.94 10.66
CA THR A 44 -9.57 2.67 11.80
C THR A 44 -8.12 3.06 11.54
N ALA A 45 -7.58 4.00 12.33
CA ALA A 45 -6.15 4.29 12.33
C ALA A 45 -5.31 3.01 12.45
N GLY A 46 -4.21 2.94 11.68
CA GLY A 46 -3.33 1.77 11.63
C GLY A 46 -3.88 0.56 10.84
N ALA A 47 -5.13 0.58 10.37
CA ALA A 47 -5.66 -0.50 9.55
C ALA A 47 -4.93 -0.55 8.19
N PRO A 48 -4.56 -1.74 7.69
CA PRO A 48 -3.92 -1.87 6.39
C PRO A 48 -4.94 -1.65 5.25
N LEU A 49 -4.70 -0.64 4.40
CA LEU A 49 -5.58 -0.29 3.27
C LEU A 49 -5.24 -1.04 1.99
N GLY A 50 -3.94 -1.25 1.77
CA GLY A 50 -3.43 -1.84 0.54
C GLY A 50 -1.95 -2.10 0.65
N ARG A 51 -1.34 -2.44 -0.49
CA ARG A 51 0.06 -2.82 -0.52
C ARG A 51 0.74 -2.29 -1.76
N VAL A 52 1.91 -1.69 -1.52
CA VAL A 52 2.86 -1.35 -2.57
C VAL A 52 4.01 -2.33 -2.50
N THR A 53 4.22 -3.07 -3.59
CA THR A 53 5.41 -3.91 -3.77
C THR A 53 6.56 -3.04 -4.22
N GLY A 54 7.65 -2.98 -3.43
CA GLY A 54 8.82 -2.19 -3.80
C GLY A 54 9.52 -2.73 -5.05
N ALA A 55 10.11 -1.83 -5.84
CA ALA A 55 10.83 -2.20 -7.06
C ALA A 55 12.14 -2.97 -6.79
N VAL A 56 12.78 -2.73 -5.64
CA VAL A 56 14.05 -3.36 -5.25
C VAL A 56 13.80 -4.45 -4.22
N PRO A 57 14.21 -5.71 -4.46
CA PRO A 57 14.10 -6.82 -3.52
C PRO A 57 14.81 -6.61 -2.18
N VAL A 58 14.09 -6.76 -1.06
CA VAL A 58 14.69 -6.63 0.29
C VAL A 58 15.03 -7.99 0.91
N ARG A 59 14.38 -9.08 0.49
CA ARG A 59 14.71 -10.44 0.93
C ARG A 59 15.28 -11.27 -0.23
N LYS A 60 16.47 -11.86 0.00
CA LYS A 60 17.14 -12.80 -0.90
C LYS A 60 17.07 -14.20 -0.26
N GLY A 61 16.53 -15.20 -0.96
CA GLY A 61 16.47 -16.58 -0.45
C GLY A 61 15.28 -17.41 -0.96
N MET A 62 15.12 -18.62 -0.42
CA MET A 62 14.04 -19.55 -0.77
C MET A 62 12.73 -19.11 -0.11
N LEU A 63 12.03 -18.17 -0.72
CA LEU A 63 10.70 -17.75 -0.30
C LEU A 63 9.66 -18.59 -1.05
N LEU A 64 9.26 -19.71 -0.44
CA LEU A 64 8.11 -20.55 -0.84
C LEU A 64 8.22 -21.29 -2.20
N GLY A 65 9.41 -21.44 -2.78
CA GLY A 65 9.63 -22.02 -4.11
C GLY A 65 10.74 -21.29 -4.86
N PRO A 66 11.10 -21.63 -6.12
CA PRO A 66 12.36 -21.19 -6.72
C PRO A 66 12.49 -19.67 -6.70
N ARG A 67 13.56 -19.23 -6.05
CA ARG A 67 14.10 -17.85 -5.89
C ARG A 67 13.16 -16.73 -6.34
N ARG A 68 12.17 -16.38 -5.52
CA ARG A 68 11.37 -15.15 -5.70
C ARG A 68 11.81 -14.05 -4.74
N THR A 69 12.12 -12.91 -5.32
CA THR A 69 12.42 -11.66 -4.64
C THR A 69 11.13 -10.89 -4.34
N VAL A 70 10.86 -10.55 -3.08
CA VAL A 70 9.69 -9.76 -2.69
C VAL A 70 10.11 -8.60 -1.79
N THR A 71 9.56 -7.42 -2.07
CA THR A 71 9.64 -6.24 -1.20
C THR A 71 8.25 -5.82 -0.82
N GLU A 72 7.97 -5.92 0.47
CA GLU A 72 6.65 -5.66 1.00
C GLU A 72 6.77 -4.66 2.16
N ARG A 73 6.18 -3.47 1.99
CA ARG A 73 5.84 -2.60 3.09
C ARG A 73 4.32 -2.44 3.13
N ARG A 74 3.77 -2.47 4.34
CA ARG A 74 2.33 -2.22 4.54
C ARG A 74 2.11 -0.72 4.39
N CYS A 75 1.16 -0.34 3.55
CA CYS A 75 0.61 1.00 3.60
C CYS A 75 -0.32 1.03 4.81
N ALA A 76 0.21 1.51 5.94
CA ALA A 76 -0.52 1.72 7.17
C ALA A 76 -0.75 3.22 7.31
N ILE A 77 -1.96 3.61 7.71
CA ILE A 77 -2.27 4.99 8.05
C ILE A 77 -1.52 5.31 9.35
N SER A 78 -0.63 6.29 9.31
CA SER A 78 -0.05 6.92 10.50
C SER A 78 -0.59 8.35 10.51
N PHE A 79 -1.35 8.70 11.55
CA PHE A 79 -1.81 10.07 11.82
C PHE A 79 -0.77 10.79 12.66
#